data_AF-K1Y0I7-F1
#
_entry.id   AF-K1Y0I7-F1
#
_cell.length_a   1.000
_cell.length_b   1.000
_cell.length_c   1.000
_cell.angle_alpha   90.00
_cell.angle_beta   90.00
_cell.angle_gamma   90.00
#
_symmetry.space_group_name_H-M   'P 1'
#
loop_
_entity.id
_entity.type
_entity.pdbx_description
1 polymer ?
#
loop_
_entity_poly.entity_id
_entity_poly.type
_entity_poly.pdbx_seq_one_letter_code
_entity_poly.pdbx_strand_id
1 'polypeptide(L)'
;MISLPAIENVLLAHFATGDNGPTLAVEATPTDERPEIVLFTTLPITREEANMTIKNSGLSPLHNIRIMRAIDAIPVLGTGKTDYKLLKQLLVV
;
A
#
# COMPACT_ATOMS: atom_id res chain seq x y z
N MET A 1 8.88 -15.03 3.00
CA MET A 1 8.17 -14.36 1.89
C MET A 1 7.31 -13.26 2.49
N ILE A 2 7.49 -12.01 2.08
CA ILE A 2 6.61 -10.91 2.50
C ILE A 2 5.41 -10.91 1.56
N SER A 3 4.20 -10.94 2.12
CA SER A 3 2.95 -10.91 1.33
C SER A 3 2.42 -9.49 1.30
N LEU A 4 2.63 -8.77 0.21
CA LEU A 4 2.06 -7.42 0.02
C LEU A 4 0.52 -7.42 0.14
N PRO A 5 -0.22 -8.40 -0.42
CA PRO A 5 -1.67 -8.46 -0.24
C PRO A 5 -2.10 -8.62 1.22
N ALA A 6 -1.31 -9.32 2.06
CA ALA A 6 -1.64 -9.43 3.48
C ALA A 6 -1.53 -8.09 4.21
N ILE A 7 -0.52 -7.29 3.87
CA ILE A 7 -0.34 -5.93 4.40
C ILE A 7 -1.49 -5.04 3.93
N GLU A 8 -1.79 -5.07 2.64
CA GLU A 8 -2.85 -4.26 2.03
C GLU A 8 -4.22 -4.57 2.66
N ASN A 9 -4.56 -5.85 2.83
CA ASN A 9 -5.82 -6.25 3.46
C ASN A 9 -5.95 -5.74 4.90
N VAL A 10 -4.86 -5.78 5.68
CA VAL A 10 -4.84 -5.24 7.05
C VAL A 10 -5.10 -3.73 7.06
N LEU A 11 -4.45 -2.99 6.15
CA LEU A 11 -4.63 -1.55 6.04
C LEU A 11 -6.03 -1.18 5.52
N LEU A 12 -6.53 -1.87 4.50
CA LEU A 12 -7.87 -1.67 3.96
C LEU A 12 -8.94 -1.92 5.02
N ALA A 13 -8.82 -3.01 5.79
CA ALA A 13 -9.78 -3.33 6.85
C ALA A 13 -9.86 -2.25 7.95
N HIS A 14 -8.81 -1.44 8.12
CA HIS A 14 -8.76 -0.40 9.14
C HIS A 14 -9.08 1.00 8.59
N PHE A 15 -8.58 1.34 7.39
CA PHE A 15 -8.61 2.70 6.86
C PHE A 15 -9.58 2.92 5.70
N ALA A 16 -10.04 1.88 5.02
CA ALA A 16 -10.90 2.06 3.84
C ALA A 16 -12.22 2.74 4.22
N THR A 17 -12.57 3.82 3.51
CA THR A 17 -13.79 4.58 3.74
C THR A 17 -14.78 4.38 2.59
N GLY A 18 -15.74 3.47 2.78
CA GLY A 18 -16.85 3.25 1.85
C GLY A 18 -16.46 2.61 0.50
N ASP A 19 -17.39 2.65 -0.45
CA ASP A 19 -17.32 1.86 -1.70
C ASP A 19 -16.85 2.67 -2.93
N ASN A 20 -16.25 3.85 -2.73
CA ASN A 20 -15.86 4.76 -3.83
C ASN A 20 -14.58 4.33 -4.58
N GLY A 21 -14.26 3.04 -4.57
CA GLY A 21 -13.03 2.49 -5.16
C GLY A 21 -11.85 2.42 -4.18
N PRO A 22 -10.67 2.02 -4.67
CA PRO A 22 -9.50 1.83 -3.82
C PRO A 22 -8.95 3.16 -3.30
N THR A 23 -8.70 3.22 -2.00
CA THR A 23 -8.15 4.39 -1.30
C THR A 23 -6.67 4.23 -0.93
N LEU A 24 -6.17 3.00 -1.01
CA LEU A 24 -4.77 2.66 -0.80
C LEU A 24 -4.38 1.41 -1.58
N ALA A 25 -3.08 1.26 -1.81
CA ALA A 25 -2.49 0.07 -2.40
C ALA A 25 -1.04 -0.12 -1.91
N VAL A 26 -0.59 -1.36 -1.80
CA VAL A 26 0.76 -1.72 -1.33
C VAL A 26 1.58 -2.29 -2.48
N GLU A 27 2.79 -1.76 -2.64
CA GLU A 27 3.76 -2.23 -3.62
C GLU A 27 5.16 -2.35 -3.02
N ALA A 28 6.11 -2.89 -3.79
CA ALA A 28 7.51 -2.92 -3.43
C ALA A 28 8.37 -2.18 -4.46
N THR A 29 9.42 -1.51 -4.01
CA THR A 29 10.40 -0.88 -4.91
C THR A 29 11.01 -1.91 -5.87
N PRO A 30 11.29 -1.56 -7.14
CA PRO A 30 11.75 -2.50 -8.17
C PRO A 30 13.26 -2.82 -8.08
N THR A 31 13.75 -3.15 -6.89
CA THR A 31 15.15 -3.59 -6.66
C THR A 31 15.17 -5.02 -6.13
N ASP A 32 16.11 -5.81 -6.65
CA ASP A 32 16.27 -7.22 -6.26
C ASP A 32 17.08 -7.38 -4.96
N GLU A 33 17.86 -6.38 -4.55
CA GLU A 33 18.72 -6.51 -3.37
C GLU A 33 17.94 -6.37 -2.06
N ARG A 34 17.17 -5.29 -1.93
CA ARG A 34 16.40 -4.95 -0.72
C ARG A 34 15.14 -4.17 -1.09
N PRO A 35 14.07 -4.86 -1.53
CA PRO A 35 12.81 -4.20 -1.83
C PRO A 35 12.23 -3.55 -0.58
N GLU A 36 11.91 -2.27 -0.67
CA GLU A 36 11.22 -1.51 0.35
C GLU A 36 9.72 -1.53 0.09
N ILE A 37 8.93 -1.66 1.16
CA ILE A 37 7.46 -1.67 1.07
C ILE A 37 6.97 -0.23 0.95
N VAL A 38 6.18 0.02 -0.09
CA VAL A 38 5.60 1.31 -0.44
C VAL A 38 4.11 1.27 -0.23
N LEU A 39 3.57 2.28 0.45
CA LEU A 39 2.13 2.52 0.56
C LEU A 39 1.74 3.70 -0.32
N PHE A 40 0.92 3.44 -1.32
CA PHE A 40 0.17 4.47 -2.04
C PHE A 40 -1.15 4.73 -1.33
N THR A 41 -1.53 5.99 -1.15
CA THR A 41 -2.79 6.32 -0.48
C THR A 41 -3.31 7.70 -0.89
N THR A 42 -4.64 7.83 -0.90
CA THR A 42 -5.37 9.10 -1.03
C THR A 42 -5.81 9.64 0.34
N LEU A 43 -5.62 8.86 1.41
CA LEU A 43 -6.06 9.18 2.75
C LEU A 43 -4.98 9.97 3.50
N PRO A 44 -5.36 10.83 4.47
CA PRO A 44 -4.40 11.56 5.30
C PRO A 44 -3.82 10.66 6.40
N ILE A 45 -3.20 9.55 6.01
CA ILE A 45 -2.58 8.58 6.93
C ILE A 45 -1.07 8.78 6.99
N THR A 46 -0.51 8.67 8.19
CA THR A 46 0.93 8.71 8.42
C THR A 46 1.55 7.32 8.31
N ARG A 47 2.87 7.28 8.07
CA ARG A 47 3.63 6.02 8.07
C ARG A 47 3.58 5.31 9.43
N GLU A 48 3.51 6.08 10.51
CA GLU A 48 3.46 5.54 11.87
C GLU A 48 2.12 4.87 12.14
N GLU A 49 1.00 5.51 11.80
CA GLU A 49 -0.34 4.90 11.89
C GLU A 49 -0.43 3.61 11.07
N ALA A 50 0.04 3.61 9.82
CA ALA A 50 0.05 2.42 8.99
C ALA A 50 0.85 1.26 9.64
N ASN A 51 2.05 1.54 10.15
CA ASN A 51 2.90 0.54 10.78
C ASN A 51 2.36 0.06 12.14
N MET A 52 1.70 0.93 12.91
CA MET A 52 1.01 0.52 14.14
C MET A 52 -0.13 -0.44 13.82
N THR A 53 -0.94 -0.16 12.78
CA THR A 53 -2.02 -1.06 12.33
C THR A 53 -1.48 -2.42 11.90
N ILE A 54 -0.42 -2.46 11.09
CA ILE A 54 0.26 -3.70 10.67
C ILE A 54 0.78 -4.50 11.87
N LYS A 55 1.42 -3.83 12.82
CA LYS A 55 1.94 -4.48 14.03
C LYS A 55 0.80 -5.05 14.88
N ASN A 56 -0.28 -4.30 15.06
CA ASN A 56 -1.43 -4.70 15.87
C ASN A 56 -2.22 -5.86 15.27
N SER A 57 -2.11 -6.10 13.95
CA SER A 57 -2.68 -7.28 13.30
C SER A 57 -1.84 -8.55 13.43
N GLY A 58 -0.70 -8.49 14.14
CA GLY A 58 0.20 -9.62 14.36
C GLY A 58 1.20 -9.89 13.24
N LEU A 59 1.28 -9.03 12.22
CA LEU A 59 2.32 -9.14 11.19
C LEU A 59 3.69 -8.75 11.77
N SER A 60 4.74 -9.47 11.34
CA SER A 60 6.09 -9.22 11.84
C SER A 60 6.62 -7.85 11.35
N PRO A 61 7.61 -7.24 12.04
CA PRO A 61 8.19 -5.94 11.64
C PRO A 61 8.81 -5.90 10.23
N LEU A 62 9.01 -7.05 9.58
CA LEU A 62 9.44 -7.15 8.19
C LEU A 62 8.42 -6.56 7.21
N HIS A 63 7.15 -6.42 7.64
CA HIS A 63 6.05 -5.88 6.85
C HIS A 63 5.92 -4.35 6.96
N ASN A 64 6.84 -3.68 7.66
CA ASN A 64 6.73 -2.24 7.87
C ASN A 64 6.83 -1.48 6.54
N ILE A 65 5.89 -0.57 6.33
CA ILE A 65 5.95 0.46 5.30
C ILE A 65 7.19 1.31 5.50
N ARG A 66 8.01 1.43 4.45
CA ARG A 66 9.23 2.24 4.42
C ARG A 66 8.99 3.56 3.71
N ILE A 67 8.24 3.53 2.61
CA ILE A 67 7.97 4.67 1.75
C ILE A 67 6.47 4.95 1.73
N MET A 68 6.11 6.23 1.87
CA MET A 68 4.75 6.73 1.65
C MET A 68 4.68 7.45 0.31
N ARG A 69 3.60 7.24 -0.43
CA ARG A 69 3.25 7.95 -1.66
C ARG A 69 1.81 8.46 -1.57
N ALA A 70 1.66 9.71 -1.18
CA ALA A 70 0.37 10.40 -1.28
C ALA A 70 0.09 10.70 -2.76
N ILE A 71 -1.09 10.32 -3.24
CA ILE A 71 -1.55 10.55 -4.62
C ILE A 71 -3.01 10.98 -4.60
N ASP A 72 -3.44 11.71 -5.63
CA ASP A 72 -4.81 12.23 -5.71
C ASP A 72 -5.86 11.11 -5.92
N ALA A 73 -5.47 10.06 -6.65
CA ALA A 73 -6.33 8.90 -6.90
C ALA A 73 -5.49 7.62 -7.09
N ILE A 74 -5.98 6.49 -6.58
CA ILE A 74 -5.42 5.17 -6.90
C ILE A 74 -5.82 4.85 -8.36
N PRO A 75 -4.87 4.54 -9.25
CA PRO A 75 -5.18 4.17 -10.62
C PRO A 75 -5.97 2.86 -10.64
N VAL A 76 -6.96 2.79 -11.53
CA VAL A 76 -7.83 1.63 -11.68
C VAL A 76 -7.89 1.16 -13.13
N LEU A 77 -8.10 -0.13 -13.31
CA LEU A 77 -8.46 -0.74 -14.59
C LEU A 77 -9.88 -0.33 -14.99
N GLY A 78 -10.29 -0.61 -16.24
CA GLY A 78 -11.69 -0.42 -16.68
C GLY A 78 -12.75 -1.22 -15.90
N THR A 79 -12.32 -2.09 -14.98
CA THR A 79 -13.18 -2.85 -14.05
C THR A 79 -13.33 -2.19 -12.67
N GLY A 80 -12.63 -1.08 -12.41
CA GLY A 80 -12.59 -0.40 -11.11
C GLY A 80 -11.61 -1.00 -10.09
N LYS A 81 -10.92 -2.10 -10.42
CA LYS A 81 -9.86 -2.69 -9.59
C LYS A 81 -8.55 -1.91 -9.73
N THR A 82 -7.74 -1.90 -8.67
CA THR A 82 -6.42 -1.28 -8.65
C THR A 82 -5.55 -1.70 -9.85
N ASP A 83 -4.95 -0.71 -10.52
CA ASP A 83 -3.96 -0.92 -11.58
C ASP A 83 -2.54 -0.92 -10.99
N TYR A 84 -2.13 -2.08 -10.48
CA TYR A 84 -0.79 -2.29 -9.92
C TYR A 84 0.34 -2.09 -10.95
N LYS A 85 0.05 -2.26 -12.26
CA LYS A 85 1.06 -2.04 -13.31
C LYS A 85 1.40 -0.56 -13.38
N LEU A 86 0.40 0.31 -13.32
CA LEU A 86 0.62 1.76 -13.31
C LEU A 86 1.29 2.20 -12.00
N LEU A 87 0.87 1.67 -10.85
CA LEU A 87 1.54 1.95 -9.56
C LEU A 87 3.03 1.59 -9.59
N LYS A 88 3.38 0.44 -10.16
CA LYS A 88 4.78 0.02 -10.30
C LYS A 88 5.58 0.95 -11.20
N GLN A 89 4.98 1.50 -12.25
CA GLN A 89 5.62 2.51 -13.11
C GLN A 89 5.92 3.81 -12.36
N LEU A 90 5.08 4.20 -11.40
CA LEU A 90 5.32 5.38 -10.54
C LEU A 90 6.49 5.21 -9.56
N LEU A 91 7.04 3.99 -9.42
CA LEU A 91 8.21 3.71 -8.57
C LEU A 91 9.53 3.80 -9.32
N VAL A 92 9.51 3.88 -10.65
CA VAL A 92 10.71 4.00 -11.48
C VAL A 92 10.99 5.49 -11.67
N VAL A 93 12.17 5.93 -11.23
CA VAL A 93 12.74 7.26 -11.53
C VAL A 93 13.67 7.12 -12.73
#